data_AF-A0A0Q4H1C1-F1
#
_entry.id   AF-A0A0Q4H1C1-F1
#
_cell.length_a   1.000
_cell.length_b   1.000
_cell.length_c   1.000
_cell.angle_alpha   90.00
_cell.angle_beta   90.00
_cell.angle_gamma   90.00
#
_symmetry.space_group_name_H-M   'P 1'
#
loop_
_entity.id
_entity.type
_entity.pdbx_description
1 polymer ?
#
loop_
_entity_poly.entity_id
_entity_poly.type
_entity_poly.pdbx_seq_one_letter_code
_entity_poly.pdbx_strand_id
1 'polypeptide(L)'
;MKTTFTILIFLIPLCSIAQKTGIVSDINYQMGYVYLKGALNPKVLAENDLDFNVLTYLTAYLNKQNVQNEQFENFDFKELEYFDRRYKYKKMVAYAEEFCIKNNLNQIIIIRKKNSYKMADPRQMFYGFHHDFGIATLSMYDKRPILFYNFSIIRYLKGSSDFKVVLTNSYKNQKFDDVVFDKENYKLINDKVLTYFQPVFEALLNKALDK
;
A
#
# COMPACT_ATOMS: atom_id res chain seq x y z
N MET A 1 -4.81 14.28 -64.92
CA MET A 1 -5.26 14.63 -63.55
C MET A 1 -4.78 13.57 -62.60
N LYS A 2 -4.12 13.98 -61.52
CA LYS A 2 -3.43 13.14 -60.54
C LYS A 2 -4.45 12.37 -59.69
N THR A 3 -4.51 11.05 -59.84
CA THR A 3 -5.16 10.18 -58.86
C THR A 3 -4.16 9.93 -57.73
N THR A 4 -4.29 10.74 -56.70
CA THR A 4 -3.64 10.57 -55.40
C THR A 4 -4.00 9.20 -54.83
N PHE A 5 -3.03 8.30 -54.80
CA PHE A 5 -3.12 7.07 -54.02
C PHE A 5 -3.03 7.47 -52.54
N THR A 6 -4.18 7.69 -51.92
CA THR A 6 -4.27 7.99 -50.49
C THR A 6 -3.81 6.76 -49.73
N ILE A 7 -2.65 6.88 -49.10
CA ILE A 7 -2.04 5.91 -48.20
C ILE A 7 -3.06 5.58 -47.10
N LEU A 8 -3.70 4.41 -47.20
CA LEU A 8 -4.50 3.81 -46.13
C LEU A 8 -3.57 3.13 -45.12
N ILE A 9 -2.69 3.90 -44.49
CA ILE A 9 -1.81 3.46 -43.41
C ILE A 9 -1.95 4.49 -42.32
N PHE A 10 -3.02 4.44 -41.50
CA PHE A 10 -3.08 5.04 -40.15
C PHE A 10 -4.42 4.71 -39.44
N LEU A 11 -4.95 3.49 -39.64
CA LEU A 11 -6.07 2.96 -38.86
C LEU A 11 -5.71 1.61 -38.23
N ILE A 12 -4.46 1.43 -37.83
CA ILE A 12 -4.24 0.65 -36.62
C ILE A 12 -4.77 1.60 -35.53
N PRO A 13 -5.85 1.24 -34.81
CA PRO A 13 -6.12 1.99 -33.60
C PRO A 13 -4.79 1.93 -32.86
N LEU A 14 -4.24 3.08 -32.48
CA LEU A 14 -3.29 3.11 -31.37
C LEU A 14 -4.11 2.54 -30.21
N CYS A 15 -4.18 1.21 -30.16
CA CYS A 15 -4.87 0.45 -29.15
C CYS A 15 -4.30 1.04 -27.91
N SER A 16 -5.13 1.74 -27.15
CA SER A 16 -4.88 2.03 -25.76
C SER A 16 -4.30 0.74 -25.21
N ILE A 17 -2.97 0.68 -25.06
CA ILE A 17 -2.31 -0.56 -24.69
C ILE A 17 -2.92 -0.84 -23.33
N ALA A 18 -3.81 -1.81 -23.26
CA ALA A 18 -4.50 -2.15 -22.03
C ALA A 18 -3.39 -2.42 -21.03
N GLN A 19 -3.24 -1.53 -20.06
CA GLN A 19 -2.09 -1.54 -19.20
C GLN A 19 -2.23 -2.77 -18.30
N LYS A 20 -1.45 -3.83 -18.55
CA LYS A 20 -1.45 -5.02 -17.70
C LYS A 20 -0.56 -4.75 -16.48
N THR A 21 -1.16 -4.74 -15.30
CA THR A 21 -0.52 -4.39 -14.03
C THR A 21 -0.44 -5.62 -13.14
N GLY A 22 0.76 -6.03 -12.74
CA GLY A 22 0.92 -7.01 -11.67
C GLY A 22 0.80 -6.35 -10.30
N ILE A 23 0.17 -7.02 -9.34
CA ILE A 23 0.17 -6.65 -7.93
C ILE A 23 0.92 -7.72 -7.15
N VAL A 24 1.93 -7.33 -6.39
CA VAL A 24 2.69 -8.22 -5.51
C VAL A 24 2.72 -7.63 -4.11
N SER A 25 2.66 -8.47 -3.08
CA SER A 25 2.66 -8.02 -1.69
C SER A 25 3.34 -8.99 -0.74
N ASP A 26 3.99 -8.44 0.29
CA ASP A 26 4.48 -9.17 1.46
C ASP A 26 3.78 -8.74 2.77
N ILE A 27 2.64 -8.04 2.67
CA ILE A 27 1.88 -7.54 3.82
C ILE A 27 0.59 -8.34 4.07
N ASN A 28 0.10 -8.28 5.31
CA ASN A 28 -1.30 -8.57 5.62
C ASN A 28 -2.21 -7.50 5.00
N TYR A 29 -3.09 -7.92 4.09
CA TYR A 29 -4.01 -7.02 3.38
C TYR A 29 -5.20 -6.54 4.21
N GLN A 30 -5.46 -7.19 5.34
CA GLN A 30 -6.59 -6.88 6.20
C GLN A 30 -6.25 -5.74 7.15
N MET A 31 -7.11 -4.73 7.19
CA MET A 31 -6.99 -3.62 8.12
C MET A 31 -7.20 -4.12 9.54
N GLY A 32 -6.28 -3.79 10.45
CA GLY A 32 -6.37 -4.20 11.85
C GLY A 32 -6.88 -3.10 12.78
N TYR A 33 -7.47 -3.53 13.90
CA TYR A 33 -7.52 -2.75 15.13
C TYR A 33 -6.53 -3.33 16.12
N VAL A 34 -5.59 -2.52 16.62
CA VAL A 34 -4.51 -2.94 17.52
C VAL A 34 -4.61 -2.21 18.86
N TYR A 35 -4.76 -2.96 19.94
CA TYR A 35 -4.77 -2.39 21.29
C TYR A 35 -3.40 -2.54 21.97
N LEU A 36 -2.84 -1.42 22.41
CA LEU A 36 -1.52 -1.32 23.02
C LEU A 36 -1.61 -0.96 24.51
N LYS A 37 -0.78 -1.60 25.33
CA LYS A 37 -0.61 -1.26 26.77
C LYS A 37 0.80 -0.76 27.06
N GLY A 38 0.90 0.36 27.77
CA GLY A 38 2.16 1.00 28.18
C GLY A 38 2.51 2.28 27.39
N ALA A 39 3.41 3.12 27.94
CA ALA A 39 3.82 4.41 27.34
C ALA A 39 5.16 4.32 26.60
N LEU A 40 6.17 3.77 27.28
CA LEU A 40 7.56 3.79 26.81
C LEU A 40 7.87 2.61 25.90
N ASN A 41 7.31 1.43 26.21
CA ASN A 41 7.43 0.20 25.44
C ASN A 41 6.03 -0.42 25.28
N PRO A 42 5.17 0.15 24.41
CA PRO A 42 3.82 -0.36 24.22
C PRO A 42 3.87 -1.83 23.76
N LYS A 43 3.09 -2.69 24.42
CA LYS A 43 2.90 -4.08 24.04
C LYS A 43 1.52 -4.27 23.42
N VAL A 44 1.45 -5.05 22.35
CA VAL A 44 0.19 -5.51 21.78
C VAL A 44 -0.50 -6.43 22.77
N LEU A 45 -1.75 -6.14 23.09
CA LEU A 45 -2.61 -7.00 23.91
C LEU A 45 -3.71 -7.68 23.10
N ALA A 46 -4.18 -7.02 22.04
CA ALA A 46 -5.18 -7.57 21.14
C ALA A 46 -5.01 -6.98 19.73
N GLU A 47 -5.33 -7.81 18.74
CA GLU A 47 -5.46 -7.43 17.34
C GLU A 47 -6.75 -8.05 16.80
N ASN A 48 -7.55 -7.27 16.08
CA ASN A 48 -8.80 -7.72 15.47
C ASN A 48 -8.90 -7.20 14.05
N ASP A 49 -9.55 -7.95 13.16
CA ASP A 49 -9.86 -7.48 11.81
C ASP A 49 -10.90 -6.35 11.83
N LEU A 50 -10.70 -5.35 10.99
CA LEU A 50 -11.67 -4.34 10.60
C LEU A 50 -12.13 -4.60 9.18
N ASP A 51 -13.33 -4.15 8.79
CA ASP A 51 -13.91 -4.40 7.46
C ASP A 51 -13.30 -3.51 6.36
N PHE A 52 -12.01 -3.68 6.11
CA PHE A 52 -11.31 -3.04 4.99
C PHE A 52 -10.13 -3.89 4.53
N ASN A 53 -10.04 -4.12 3.22
CA ASN A 53 -8.97 -4.89 2.60
C ASN A 53 -8.29 -4.07 1.49
N VAL A 54 -6.99 -3.78 1.67
CA VAL A 54 -6.26 -2.87 0.76
C VAL A 54 -6.09 -3.46 -0.64
N LEU A 55 -5.92 -4.77 -0.76
CA LEU A 55 -5.81 -5.43 -2.07
C LEU A 55 -7.14 -5.35 -2.84
N THR A 56 -8.25 -5.59 -2.15
CA THR A 56 -9.60 -5.44 -2.73
C THR A 56 -9.82 -4.02 -3.22
N TYR A 57 -9.46 -3.03 -2.39
CA TYR A 57 -9.53 -1.61 -2.75
C TYR A 57 -8.70 -1.28 -4.00
N LEU A 58 -7.44 -1.73 -4.05
CA LEU A 58 -6.54 -1.50 -5.19
C LEU A 58 -7.05 -2.14 -6.48
N THR A 59 -7.56 -3.36 -6.39
CA THR A 59 -8.15 -4.08 -7.53
C THR A 59 -9.36 -3.33 -8.07
N ALA A 60 -10.27 -2.90 -7.19
CA ALA A 60 -11.43 -2.10 -7.57
C ALA A 60 -11.03 -0.76 -8.20
N TYR A 61 -10.00 -0.10 -7.64
CA TYR A 61 -9.46 1.14 -8.18
C TYR A 61 -8.94 0.98 -9.62
N LEU A 62 -8.09 -0.03 -9.87
CA LEU A 62 -7.53 -0.27 -11.20
C LEU A 62 -8.60 -0.68 -12.21
N ASN A 63 -9.56 -1.52 -11.80
CA ASN A 63 -10.70 -1.90 -12.64
C ASN A 63 -11.52 -0.68 -13.07
N LYS A 64 -11.78 0.27 -12.16
CA LYS A 64 -12.47 1.53 -12.49
C LYS A 64 -11.71 2.37 -13.51
N GLN A 65 -10.39 2.25 -13.56
CA GLN A 65 -9.52 2.92 -14.53
C GLN A 65 -9.34 2.13 -15.83
N ASN A 66 -10.08 1.03 -16.03
CA ASN A 66 -9.94 0.10 -17.16
C ASN A 66 -8.52 -0.49 -17.30
N VAL A 67 -7.83 -0.69 -16.17
CA VAL A 67 -6.49 -1.30 -16.10
C VAL A 67 -6.63 -2.78 -15.79
N GLN A 68 -6.18 -3.65 -16.70
CA GLN A 68 -6.11 -5.09 -16.44
C GLN A 68 -5.11 -5.33 -15.30
N ASN A 69 -5.50 -6.09 -14.30
CA ASN A 69 -4.65 -6.37 -13.15
C ASN A 69 -4.75 -7.83 -12.70
N GLU A 70 -3.65 -8.32 -12.13
CA GLU A 70 -3.49 -9.69 -11.68
C GLU A 70 -2.57 -9.71 -10.46
N GLN A 71 -2.95 -10.43 -9.42
CA GLN A 71 -2.10 -10.63 -8.24
C GLN A 71 -1.12 -11.78 -8.50
N PHE A 72 0.12 -11.62 -8.07
CA PHE A 72 1.15 -12.65 -8.14
C PHE A 72 1.73 -12.95 -6.77
N GLU A 73 1.87 -14.24 -6.45
CA GLU A 73 2.42 -14.73 -5.18
C GLU A 73 3.89 -15.18 -5.31
N ASN A 74 4.39 -15.34 -6.53
CA ASN A 74 5.73 -15.86 -6.83
C ASN A 74 6.82 -14.77 -6.94
N PHE A 75 6.57 -13.58 -6.40
CA PHE A 75 7.53 -12.48 -6.38
C PHE A 75 8.46 -12.64 -5.16
N ASP A 76 9.77 -12.69 -5.41
CA ASP A 76 10.76 -12.83 -4.34
C ASP A 76 11.14 -11.47 -3.77
N PHE A 77 10.58 -11.15 -2.61
CA PHE A 77 10.85 -9.89 -1.91
C PHE A 77 12.28 -9.76 -1.39
N LYS A 78 13.07 -10.85 -1.34
CA LYS A 78 14.50 -10.78 -0.99
C LYS A 78 15.30 -10.02 -2.05
N GLU A 79 14.86 -10.07 -3.31
CA GLU A 79 15.49 -9.28 -4.37
C GLU A 79 15.35 -7.78 -4.12
N LEU A 80 14.44 -7.35 -3.25
CA LEU A 80 14.25 -5.95 -2.85
C LEU A 80 14.85 -5.58 -1.49
N GLU A 81 15.59 -6.46 -0.80
CA GLU A 81 15.87 -6.41 0.65
C GLU A 81 16.23 -5.03 1.25
N TYR A 82 17.03 -4.19 0.58
CA TYR A 82 17.48 -2.87 1.08
C TYR A 82 16.98 -1.68 0.27
N PHE A 83 15.67 -1.52 0.12
CA PHE A 83 15.10 -0.37 -0.59
C PHE A 83 15.10 0.90 0.30
N ASP A 84 16.07 1.79 0.08
CA ASP A 84 16.20 3.17 0.56
C ASP A 84 16.17 4.09 -0.68
N ARG A 85 15.27 5.07 -0.68
CA ARG A 85 15.07 6.05 -1.76
C ARG A 85 16.36 6.74 -2.27
N ARG A 86 17.48 6.65 -1.56
CA ARG A 86 18.76 7.29 -1.87
C ARG A 86 19.71 6.47 -2.76
N TYR A 87 19.46 5.19 -3.01
CA TYR A 87 20.36 4.37 -3.85
C TYR A 87 19.69 3.95 -5.16
N LYS A 88 20.47 3.95 -6.26
CA LYS A 88 20.03 3.40 -7.56
C LYS A 88 20.12 1.88 -7.53
N TYR A 89 18.99 1.20 -7.57
CA TYR A 89 18.93 -0.25 -7.40
C TYR A 89 18.94 -1.01 -8.73
N LYS A 90 20.06 -0.99 -9.45
CA LYS A 90 20.18 -1.68 -10.76
C LYS A 90 19.74 -3.14 -10.72
N LYS A 91 20.11 -3.89 -9.68
CA LYS A 91 19.71 -5.30 -9.52
C LYS A 91 18.19 -5.46 -9.30
N MET A 92 17.61 -4.65 -8.41
CA MET A 92 16.17 -4.67 -8.15
C MET A 92 15.37 -4.31 -9.40
N VAL A 93 15.83 -3.29 -10.15
CA VAL A 93 15.21 -2.86 -11.40
C VAL A 93 15.28 -3.97 -12.44
N ALA A 94 16.43 -4.64 -12.59
CA ALA A 94 16.57 -5.78 -13.49
C ALA A 94 15.62 -6.92 -13.12
N TYR A 95 15.50 -7.25 -11.83
CA TYR A 95 14.57 -8.25 -11.35
C TYR A 95 13.11 -7.89 -11.67
N ALA A 96 12.71 -6.64 -11.41
CA ALA A 96 11.37 -6.15 -11.72
C ALA A 96 11.08 -6.15 -13.23
N GLU A 97 12.07 -5.83 -14.06
CA GLU A 97 11.99 -5.88 -15.51
C GLU A 97 11.77 -7.32 -16.00
N GLU A 98 12.60 -8.26 -15.54
CA GLU A 98 12.48 -9.69 -15.87
C GLU A 98 11.12 -10.24 -15.44
N PHE A 99 10.64 -9.86 -14.26
CA PHE A 99 9.31 -10.23 -13.76
C PHE A 99 8.21 -9.68 -14.67
N CYS A 100 8.32 -8.42 -15.14
CA CYS A 100 7.37 -7.85 -16.09
C CYS A 100 7.38 -8.57 -17.43
N ILE A 101 8.57 -8.88 -17.98
CA ILE A 101 8.72 -9.58 -19.26
C ILE A 101 8.09 -10.97 -19.17
N LYS A 102 8.44 -11.75 -18.14
CA LYS A 102 7.97 -13.13 -17.95
C LYS A 102 6.45 -13.24 -17.85
N ASN A 103 5.80 -12.26 -17.21
CA ASN A 103 4.36 -12.28 -16.96
C ASN A 103 3.55 -11.40 -17.94
N ASN A 104 4.19 -10.90 -19.00
CA ASN A 104 3.61 -10.00 -20.00
C ASN A 104 2.96 -8.74 -19.38
N LEU A 105 3.63 -8.12 -18.42
CA LEU A 105 3.15 -6.93 -17.72
C LEU A 105 3.73 -5.65 -18.35
N ASN A 106 3.00 -4.55 -18.20
CA ASN A 106 3.48 -3.20 -18.49
C ASN A 106 4.04 -2.53 -17.23
N GLN A 107 3.57 -2.94 -16.06
CA GLN A 107 4.01 -2.41 -14.78
C GLN A 107 3.74 -3.40 -13.64
N ILE A 108 4.40 -3.19 -12.51
CA ILE A 108 4.08 -3.84 -11.24
C ILE A 108 3.87 -2.82 -10.12
N ILE A 109 2.86 -3.07 -9.29
CA ILE A 109 2.62 -2.43 -8.00
C ILE A 109 3.13 -3.39 -6.93
N ILE A 110 4.12 -2.94 -6.18
CA ILE A 110 4.77 -3.69 -5.11
C ILE A 110 4.33 -3.08 -3.78
N ILE A 111 3.59 -3.84 -2.98
CA ILE A 111 3.18 -3.47 -1.63
C ILE A 111 4.13 -4.13 -0.66
N ARG A 112 4.93 -3.33 0.05
CA ARG A 112 6.04 -3.86 0.83
C ARG A 112 6.03 -3.40 2.27
N LYS A 113 6.11 -4.34 3.22
CA LYS A 113 6.30 -4.09 4.65
C LYS A 113 7.60 -3.34 4.88
N LYS A 114 7.57 -2.35 5.77
CA LYS A 114 8.79 -1.69 6.21
C LYS A 114 9.58 -2.63 7.13
N ASN A 115 10.76 -3.01 6.68
CA ASN A 115 11.65 -3.94 7.37
C ASN A 115 12.87 -3.28 8.05
N SER A 116 13.05 -1.96 7.92
CA SER A 116 14.17 -1.24 8.53
C SER A 116 13.73 0.09 9.14
N TYR A 117 14.23 0.38 10.35
CA TYR A 117 13.92 1.59 11.12
C TYR A 117 15.21 2.21 11.62
N LYS A 118 15.24 3.55 11.68
CA LYS A 118 16.30 4.25 12.40
C LYS A 118 16.04 4.10 13.90
N MET A 119 17.10 4.17 14.71
CA MET A 119 17.07 3.95 16.17
C MET A 119 16.09 4.85 16.97
N ALA A 120 15.57 5.92 16.35
CA ALA A 120 14.57 6.82 16.93
C ALA A 120 13.34 7.02 16.01
N ASP A 121 13.07 6.10 15.08
CA ASP A 121 11.86 6.14 14.27
C ASP A 121 10.66 5.72 15.12
N PRO A 122 9.71 6.62 15.46
CA PRO A 122 8.56 6.28 16.30
C PRO A 122 7.71 5.16 15.70
N ARG A 123 7.79 4.93 14.38
CA ARG A 123 7.09 3.84 13.68
C ARG A 123 7.63 2.46 14.01
N GLN A 124 8.78 2.37 14.69
CA GLN A 124 9.27 1.11 15.25
C GLN A 124 8.27 0.49 16.23
N MET A 125 7.38 1.27 16.85
CA MET A 125 6.32 0.72 17.69
C MET A 125 5.35 -0.21 16.94
N PHE A 126 5.21 -0.04 15.62
CA PHE A 126 4.38 -0.90 14.76
C PHE A 126 5.14 -2.14 14.27
N TYR A 127 6.43 -2.24 14.60
CA TYR A 127 7.21 -3.43 14.32
C TYR A 127 6.73 -4.59 15.20
N GLY A 128 6.35 -5.69 14.57
CA GLY A 128 5.86 -6.89 15.26
C GLY A 128 4.34 -6.98 15.41
N PHE A 129 3.57 -6.01 14.90
CA PHE A 129 2.12 -6.18 14.77
C PHE A 129 1.81 -7.24 13.73
N HIS A 130 0.72 -7.99 13.95
CA HIS A 130 0.19 -8.92 12.97
C HIS A 130 -0.40 -8.19 11.75
N HIS A 131 -1.07 -7.06 11.99
CA HIS A 131 -1.55 -6.19 10.92
C HIS A 131 -0.49 -5.17 10.50
N ASP A 132 -0.30 -5.02 9.19
CA ASP A 132 0.63 -4.05 8.63
C ASP A 132 0.04 -2.65 8.47
N PHE A 133 -1.27 -2.50 8.65
CA PHE A 133 -1.94 -1.21 8.70
C PHE A 133 -3.26 -1.32 9.46
N GLY A 134 -3.75 -0.19 9.95
CA GLY A 134 -4.90 -0.21 10.81
C GLY A 134 -5.03 0.98 11.73
N ILE A 135 -5.83 0.79 12.76
CA ILE A 135 -6.06 1.75 13.83
C ILE A 135 -5.46 1.17 15.11
N ALA A 136 -4.52 1.89 15.71
CA ALA A 136 -3.95 1.53 17.00
C ALA A 136 -4.46 2.46 18.11
N THR A 137 -4.71 1.93 19.29
CA THR A 137 -5.04 2.71 20.50
C THR A 137 -4.10 2.35 21.63
N LEU A 138 -3.80 3.32 22.49
CA LEU A 138 -2.95 3.13 23.66
C LEU A 138 -3.81 3.23 24.93
N SER A 139 -3.58 2.31 25.87
CA SER A 139 -4.35 2.18 27.12
C SER A 139 -4.46 3.48 27.94
N MET A 140 -3.45 4.35 27.85
CA MET A 140 -3.40 5.64 28.56
C MET A 140 -4.02 6.80 27.78
N TYR A 141 -4.30 6.63 26.49
CA TYR A 141 -4.82 7.68 25.62
C TYR A 141 -6.12 7.23 24.96
N ASP A 142 -7.18 7.18 25.76
CA ASP A 142 -8.46 6.59 25.39
C ASP A 142 -9.30 7.36 24.37
N LYS A 143 -8.84 8.56 24.00
CA LYS A 143 -9.44 9.41 22.96
C LYS A 143 -8.53 9.68 21.77
N ARG A 144 -7.36 9.03 21.69
CA ARG A 144 -6.32 9.33 20.68
C ARG A 144 -5.89 8.08 19.90
N PRO A 145 -6.77 7.53 19.06
CA PRO A 145 -6.40 6.48 18.13
C PRO A 145 -5.40 7.00 17.08
N ILE A 146 -4.66 6.06 16.51
CA ILE A 146 -3.59 6.26 15.56
C ILE A 146 -3.91 5.43 14.31
N LEU A 147 -4.20 6.08 13.19
CA LEU A 147 -4.12 5.39 11.89
C LEU A 147 -2.65 5.13 11.60
N PHE A 148 -2.27 3.89 11.36
CA PHE A 148 -0.92 3.51 10.97
C PHE A 148 -0.96 2.70 9.67
N TYR A 149 0.09 2.82 8.88
CA TYR A 149 0.36 1.94 7.76
C TYR A 149 1.87 1.75 7.66
N ASN A 150 2.30 0.56 8.01
CA ASN A 150 3.67 0.17 8.18
C ASN A 150 4.26 -0.50 6.92
N PHE A 151 3.81 -0.04 5.77
CA PHE A 151 4.22 -0.52 4.46
C PHE A 151 4.39 0.64 3.48
N SER A 152 5.00 0.36 2.33
CA SER A 152 5.12 1.29 1.22
C SER A 152 4.50 0.68 -0.03
N ILE A 153 3.99 1.53 -0.91
CA ILE A 153 3.59 1.12 -2.26
C ILE A 153 4.63 1.68 -3.22
N ILE A 154 5.20 0.80 -4.02
CA ILE A 154 6.25 1.10 -4.99
C ILE A 154 5.72 0.68 -6.36
N ARG A 155 5.97 1.50 -7.37
CA ARG A 155 5.59 1.25 -8.75
C ARG A 155 6.85 1.09 -9.60
N TYR A 156 6.85 0.05 -10.41
CA TYR A 156 7.84 -0.13 -11.48
C TYR A 156 7.14 -0.17 -12.83
N LEU A 157 7.67 0.57 -13.80
CA LEU A 157 7.22 0.56 -15.19
C LEU A 157 8.22 -0.23 -16.03
N LYS A 158 7.75 -1.15 -16.88
CA LYS A 158 8.63 -1.91 -17.77
C LYS A 158 9.47 -0.96 -18.63
N GLY A 159 10.79 -1.19 -18.68
CA GLY A 159 11.77 -0.34 -19.35
C GLY A 159 12.21 0.89 -18.54
N SER A 160 11.70 1.09 -17.33
CA SER A 160 12.17 2.16 -16.42
C SER A 160 13.52 1.81 -15.83
N SER A 161 14.36 2.83 -15.63
CA SER A 161 15.65 2.70 -14.95
C SER A 161 15.55 2.77 -13.41
N ASP A 162 14.36 3.04 -12.87
CA ASP A 162 14.15 3.23 -11.43
C ASP A 162 12.72 2.88 -11.00
N PHE A 163 12.53 2.79 -9.68
CA PHE A 163 11.24 2.64 -9.01
C PHE A 163 10.67 3.99 -8.61
N LYS A 164 9.33 4.08 -8.62
CA LYS A 164 8.59 5.22 -8.06
C LYS A 164 7.93 4.82 -6.76
N VAL A 165 8.34 5.43 -5.65
CA VAL A 165 7.64 5.25 -4.37
C VAL A 165 6.37 6.11 -4.37
N VAL A 166 5.21 5.47 -4.45
CA VAL A 166 3.92 6.18 -4.53
C VAL A 166 3.31 6.42 -3.16
N LEU A 167 3.47 5.48 -2.22
CA LEU A 167 3.09 5.62 -0.81
C LEU A 167 4.27 5.21 0.08
N THR A 168 4.48 5.93 1.17
CA THR A 168 5.46 5.57 2.18
C THR A 168 4.84 5.53 3.54
N ASN A 169 5.25 4.52 4.29
CA ASN A 169 4.79 4.23 5.62
C ASN A 169 4.68 5.48 6.51
N SER A 170 3.56 5.61 7.20
CA SER A 170 3.31 6.75 8.08
C SER A 170 2.25 6.41 9.12
N TYR A 171 1.94 7.40 9.93
CA TYR A 171 0.83 7.35 10.87
C TYR A 171 0.17 8.72 10.98
N LYS A 172 -1.07 8.74 11.44
CA LYS A 172 -1.84 9.96 11.72
C LYS A 172 -2.61 9.77 13.02
N ASN A 173 -2.43 10.73 13.92
CA ASN A 173 -3.17 10.77 15.18
C ASN A 173 -4.41 11.66 15.02
N GLN A 174 -5.50 11.28 15.68
CA GLN A 174 -6.70 12.10 15.81
C GLN A 174 -7.14 12.10 17.27
N LYS A 175 -7.50 13.28 17.81
CA LYS A 175 -8.18 13.36 19.11
C LYS A 175 -9.69 13.38 18.87
N PHE A 176 -10.41 12.54 19.60
CA PHE A 176 -11.87 12.51 19.65
C PHE A 176 -12.37 13.13 20.96
N ASP A 177 -13.63 13.56 20.98
CA ASP A 177 -14.25 14.14 22.19
C ASP A 177 -14.55 13.06 23.24
N ASP A 178 -14.87 11.86 22.78
CA ASP A 178 -15.28 10.72 23.58
C ASP A 178 -14.19 9.64 23.63
N VAL A 179 -14.32 8.75 24.62
CA VAL A 179 -13.56 7.49 24.67
C VAL A 179 -13.90 6.67 23.42
N VAL A 180 -12.87 6.13 22.77
CA VAL A 180 -13.05 5.45 21.47
C VAL A 180 -12.86 3.94 21.51
N PHE A 181 -12.41 3.38 22.63
CA PHE A 181 -12.21 1.95 22.78
C PHE A 181 -12.60 1.42 24.16
N ASP A 182 -13.02 0.17 24.15
CA ASP A 182 -13.36 -0.61 25.32
C ASP A 182 -12.09 -1.28 25.87
N LYS A 183 -11.73 -0.92 27.10
CA LYS A 183 -10.53 -1.42 27.79
C LYS A 183 -10.68 -2.87 28.25
N GLU A 184 -11.89 -3.35 28.43
CA GLU A 184 -12.19 -4.70 28.93
C GLU A 184 -12.27 -5.70 27.78
N ASN A 185 -12.92 -5.30 26.68
CA ASN A 185 -13.14 -6.15 25.51
C ASN A 185 -12.09 -5.97 24.40
N TYR A 186 -11.18 -4.98 24.55
CA TYR A 186 -10.13 -4.66 23.58
C TYR A 186 -10.65 -4.47 22.16
N LYS A 187 -11.72 -3.67 22.02
CA LYS A 187 -12.36 -3.32 20.75
C LYS A 187 -12.62 -1.83 20.65
N LEU A 188 -12.81 -1.32 19.44
CA LEU A 188 -13.40 0.00 19.25
C LEU A 188 -14.83 0.00 19.79
N ILE A 189 -15.25 1.07 20.47
CA ILE A 189 -16.60 1.16 21.07
C ILE A 189 -17.68 1.25 19.98
N ASN A 190 -17.35 1.86 18.85
CA ASN A 190 -18.25 2.05 17.72
C ASN A 190 -17.46 2.33 16.44
N ASP A 191 -18.18 2.45 15.33
CA ASP A 191 -17.59 2.67 14.01
C ASP A 191 -17.07 4.09 13.79
N LYS A 192 -17.32 5.05 14.70
CA LYS A 192 -16.93 6.47 14.54
C LYS A 192 -15.46 6.63 14.16
N VAL A 193 -14.58 5.81 14.74
CA VAL A 193 -13.15 5.85 14.46
C VAL A 193 -12.84 5.32 13.07
N LEU A 194 -13.46 4.20 12.68
CA LEU A 194 -13.29 3.60 11.36
C LEU A 194 -13.87 4.52 10.27
N THR A 195 -15.08 5.03 10.45
CA THR A 195 -15.74 6.00 9.56
C THR A 195 -14.90 7.27 9.37
N TYR A 196 -14.12 7.68 10.38
CA TYR A 196 -13.18 8.79 10.23
C TYR A 196 -11.92 8.41 9.46
N PHE A 197 -11.24 7.30 9.83
CA PHE A 197 -9.92 6.99 9.29
C PHE A 197 -9.93 6.27 7.95
N GLN A 198 -10.95 5.47 7.63
CA GLN A 198 -11.01 4.77 6.36
C GLN A 198 -11.02 5.75 5.18
N PRO A 199 -11.89 6.78 5.11
CA PRO A 199 -11.84 7.76 4.03
C PRO A 199 -10.51 8.53 3.96
N VAL A 200 -9.88 8.77 5.12
CA VAL A 200 -8.55 9.40 5.17
C VAL A 200 -7.50 8.50 4.51
N PHE A 201 -7.55 7.19 4.75
CA PHE A 201 -6.63 6.24 4.14
C PHE A 201 -6.89 6.04 2.65
N GLU A 202 -8.15 5.92 2.24
CA GLU A 202 -8.57 5.84 0.83
C GLU A 202 -8.11 7.07 0.04
N ALA A 203 -8.24 8.27 0.60
CA ALA A 203 -7.75 9.50 -0.03
C ALA A 203 -6.22 9.51 -0.22
N LEU A 204 -5.48 8.94 0.74
CA LEU A 204 -4.03 8.78 0.61
C LEU A 204 -3.67 7.79 -0.50
N LEU A 205 -4.41 6.68 -0.61
CA LEU A 205 -4.23 5.68 -1.66
C LEU A 205 -4.53 6.27 -3.05
N ASN A 206 -5.67 6.93 -3.22
CA ASN A 206 -6.04 7.56 -4.51
C ASN A 206 -4.97 8.54 -4.96
N LYS A 207 -4.58 9.47 -4.08
CA LYS A 207 -3.52 10.44 -4.36
C LYS A 207 -2.17 9.79 -4.66
N ALA A 208 -1.88 8.62 -4.10
CA ALA A 208 -0.66 7.89 -4.41
C ALA A 208 -0.73 7.24 -5.81
N LEU A 209 -1.86 6.62 -6.14
CA LEU A 209 -2.05 5.87 -7.37
C LEU A 209 -2.24 6.75 -8.62
N ASP A 210 -2.79 7.95 -8.45
CA ASP A 210 -2.92 8.96 -9.52
C ASP A 210 -1.59 9.56 -9.98
N LYS A 211 -0.48 9.32 -9.27
CA LYS A 211 0.84 9.86 -9.60
C LYS A 211 1.55 9.05 -10.69
#